data_AF-A0AAD7GUE5-F1
#
_entry.id   AF-A0AAD7GUE5-F1
#
_cell.length_a   1.000
_cell.length_b   1.000
_cell.length_c   1.000
_cell.angle_alpha   90.00
_cell.angle_beta   90.00
_cell.angle_gamma   90.00
#
_symmetry.space_group_name_H-M   'P 1'
#
loop_
_entity.id
_entity.type
_entity.pdbx_description
1 polymer ?
#
loop_
_entity_poly.entity_id
_entity_poly.type
_entity_poly.pdbx_seq_one_letter_code
_entity_poly.pdbx_strand_id
1 'polypeptide(L)'
;MLSLGPGSACDVCLEPFGVELKTPCSIPCGHVFCVSCLQHIARTCPLCRSPFEARHIFKLHLDLEPPTARSPSSTDQPVGSLNNDEGARQLQQRITNVAMDGATEAQTTQLTEECKKFLDTVPKQKYSDLRTASKMLTYMCYVKRLYVDQGRTVNQLTRNGTALNQEIDRLKAAVEVLKGEKRRLEQAWQTVSAEKESAESECRRLNAELDRAEAEIVFLKE
;
A
#
# COMPACT_ATOMS: atom_id res chain seq x y z
N MET A 1 -23.67 6.22 6.40
CA MET A 1 -23.97 4.90 5.83
C MET A 1 -25.23 5.07 5.01
N LEU A 2 -25.16 4.87 3.69
CA LEU A 2 -26.30 5.05 2.80
C LEU A 2 -27.16 3.77 2.84
N SER A 3 -28.19 3.74 3.69
CA SER A 3 -29.16 2.64 3.69
C SER A 3 -30.24 2.94 2.65
N LEU A 4 -30.10 2.38 1.47
CA LEU A 4 -31.11 2.47 0.40
C LEU A 4 -32.12 1.35 0.58
N GLY A 5 -33.25 1.68 1.22
CA GLY A 5 -34.38 0.78 1.36
C GLY A 5 -35.55 1.22 0.46
N PRO A 6 -36.64 0.43 0.40
CA PRO A 6 -37.84 0.74 -0.39
C PRO A 6 -38.54 2.07 -0.03
N GLY A 7 -38.07 2.79 1.00
CA GLY A 7 -38.58 4.09 1.43
C GLY A 7 -37.53 5.21 1.39
N SER A 8 -36.40 5.04 0.69
CA SER A 8 -35.39 6.10 0.61
C SER A 8 -35.91 7.29 -0.18
N ALA A 9 -35.78 8.48 0.41
CA ALA A 9 -36.28 9.74 -0.11
C ALA A 9 -35.20 10.83 -0.05
N CYS A 10 -35.40 11.91 -0.79
CA CYS A 10 -34.50 13.05 -0.77
C CYS A 10 -34.68 13.87 0.52
N ASP A 11 -33.62 14.14 1.28
CA ASP A 11 -33.69 14.92 2.53
C ASP A 11 -34.08 16.41 2.36
N VAL A 12 -34.24 16.88 1.13
CA VAL A 12 -34.66 18.27 0.83
C VAL A 12 -36.14 18.35 0.49
N CYS A 13 -36.61 17.55 -0.48
CA CYS A 13 -38.02 17.58 -0.90
C CYS A 13 -38.86 16.47 -0.25
N LEU A 14 -38.23 15.54 0.48
CA LEU A 14 -38.84 14.37 1.12
C LEU A 14 -39.57 13.43 0.14
N GLU A 15 -39.30 13.55 -1.16
CA GLU A 15 -39.90 12.68 -2.18
C GLU A 15 -39.08 11.39 -2.37
N PRO A 16 -39.74 10.24 -2.58
CA PRO A 16 -39.08 8.96 -2.81
C PRO A 16 -38.18 8.97 -4.05
N PHE A 17 -37.06 8.25 -3.98
CA PHE A 17 -36.22 7.97 -5.13
C PHE A 17 -36.84 6.86 -6.00
N GLY A 18 -36.77 6.97 -7.33
CA GLY A 18 -37.24 5.92 -8.25
C GLY A 18 -38.15 6.38 -9.40
N VAL A 19 -38.62 7.63 -9.37
CA VAL A 19 -39.29 8.27 -10.52
C VAL A 19 -38.24 9.01 -11.35
N GLU A 20 -38.36 9.06 -12.69
CA GLU A 20 -37.32 9.62 -13.59
C GLU A 20 -36.80 11.01 -13.15
N LEU A 21 -37.67 11.87 -12.64
CA LEU A 21 -37.35 13.23 -12.17
C LEU A 21 -36.69 13.28 -10.77
N LYS A 22 -36.69 12.17 -10.04
CA LYS A 22 -36.14 12.02 -8.68
C LYS A 22 -35.03 10.98 -8.65
N THR A 23 -34.11 11.09 -9.62
CA THR A 23 -32.92 10.26 -9.59
C THR A 23 -31.99 10.70 -8.45
N PRO A 24 -31.52 9.79 -7.58
CA PRO A 24 -30.58 10.11 -6.52
C PRO A 24 -29.19 10.47 -7.07
N CYS A 25 -28.58 11.47 -6.44
CA CYS A 25 -27.26 11.98 -6.76
C CYS A 25 -26.45 12.15 -5.48
N SER A 26 -25.21 11.65 -5.47
CA SER A 26 -24.25 11.85 -4.39
C SER A 26 -23.36 13.06 -4.66
N ILE A 27 -23.02 13.79 -3.60
CA ILE A 27 -22.02 14.87 -3.60
C ILE A 27 -20.77 14.44 -2.81
N PRO A 28 -19.63 15.16 -2.89
CA PRO A 28 -18.33 14.70 -2.34
C PRO A 28 -18.33 14.37 -0.85
N CYS A 29 -19.19 14.99 -0.05
CA CYS A 29 -19.32 14.68 1.39
C CYS A 29 -20.10 13.38 1.67
N GLY A 30 -20.62 12.70 0.64
CA GLY A 30 -21.32 11.42 0.76
C GLY A 30 -22.83 11.51 1.02
N HIS A 31 -23.40 12.72 1.11
CA HIS A 31 -24.85 12.92 1.23
C HIS A 31 -25.53 12.81 -0.15
N VAL A 32 -26.79 12.36 -0.15
CA VAL A 32 -27.54 12.06 -1.38
C VAL A 32 -28.81 12.89 -1.47
N PHE A 33 -29.05 13.50 -2.62
CA PHE A 33 -30.21 14.32 -2.90
C PHE A 33 -30.73 14.01 -4.30
N CYS A 34 -31.97 14.36 -4.63
CA CYS A 34 -32.45 14.23 -6.00
C CYS A 34 -31.82 15.30 -6.91
N VAL A 35 -31.70 14.98 -8.19
CA VAL A 35 -31.11 15.88 -9.20
C VAL A 35 -31.78 17.25 -9.24
N SER A 36 -33.12 17.30 -9.08
CA SER A 36 -33.86 18.56 -9.06
C SER A 36 -33.49 19.43 -7.86
N CYS A 37 -33.36 18.86 -6.66
CA CYS A 37 -32.90 19.63 -5.50
C CYS A 37 -31.46 20.14 -5.66
N LEU A 38 -30.54 19.34 -6.22
CA LEU A 38 -29.15 19.76 -6.43
C LEU A 38 -28.97 20.91 -7.43
N GLN A 39 -29.97 21.15 -8.30
CA GLN A 39 -29.99 22.29 -9.20
C GLN A 39 -30.40 23.60 -8.51
N HIS A 40 -31.17 23.52 -7.41
CA HIS A 40 -31.77 24.68 -6.75
C HIS A 40 -31.12 25.05 -5.41
N ILE A 41 -30.28 24.18 -4.85
CA ILE A 41 -29.53 24.50 -3.62
C ILE A 41 -28.25 25.26 -3.94
N ALA A 42 -27.86 26.13 -3.01
CA ALA A 42 -26.51 26.69 -2.99
C ALA A 42 -25.47 25.55 -3.02
N ARG A 43 -24.27 25.83 -3.54
CA ARG A 43 -23.15 24.86 -3.72
C ARG A 43 -22.50 24.42 -2.39
N THR A 44 -23.35 24.10 -1.43
CA THR A 44 -23.07 23.76 -0.04
C THR A 44 -24.06 22.71 0.41
N CYS A 45 -23.58 21.61 1.01
CA CYS A 45 -24.42 20.52 1.46
C CYS A 45 -25.46 20.99 2.51
N PRO A 46 -26.77 20.71 2.34
CA PRO A 46 -27.79 21.06 3.33
C PRO A 46 -27.60 20.39 4.70
N LEU A 47 -26.94 19.24 4.75
CA LEU A 47 -26.78 18.44 5.97
C LEU A 47 -25.50 18.78 6.74
N CYS A 48 -24.34 18.76 6.08
CA CYS A 48 -23.05 18.99 6.75
C CYS A 48 -22.35 20.29 6.37
N ARG A 49 -22.97 21.11 5.50
CA ARG A 49 -22.44 22.41 5.06
C ARG A 49 -21.10 22.37 4.33
N SER A 50 -20.65 21.19 3.89
CA SER A 50 -19.45 21.08 3.05
C SER A 50 -19.70 21.68 1.66
N PRO A 51 -18.78 22.52 1.14
CA PRO A 51 -18.90 23.06 -0.21
C PRO A 51 -18.73 21.94 -1.25
N PHE A 52 -19.40 22.07 -2.40
CA PHE A 52 -19.27 21.14 -3.51
C PHE A 52 -19.43 21.82 -4.86
N GLU A 53 -18.85 21.23 -5.90
CA GLU A 53 -18.97 21.73 -7.27
C GLU A 53 -19.89 20.87 -8.11
N ALA A 54 -20.51 21.46 -9.13
CA ALA A 54 -21.43 20.78 -10.05
C ALA A 54 -20.79 19.57 -10.75
N ARG A 55 -19.49 19.67 -11.07
CA ARG A 55 -18.73 18.59 -11.72
C ARG A 55 -18.49 17.36 -10.83
N HIS A 56 -18.72 17.49 -9.52
CA HIS A 56 -18.54 16.39 -8.56
C HIS A 56 -19.88 15.84 -8.07
N ILE A 57 -20.96 16.06 -8.83
CA ILE A 57 -22.27 15.45 -8.59
C ILE A 57 -22.31 14.13 -9.34
N PHE A 58 -22.46 13.02 -8.62
CA PHE A 58 -22.49 11.68 -9.20
C PHE A 58 -23.91 11.12 -9.16
N LYS A 59 -24.49 10.88 -10.35
CA LYS A 59 -25.79 10.20 -10.48
C LYS A 59 -25.65 8.75 -10.04
N LEU A 60 -26.48 8.33 -9.09
CA LEU A 60 -26.51 6.96 -8.60
C LEU A 60 -27.53 6.17 -9.42
N HIS A 61 -27.12 5.01 -9.92
CA HIS A 61 -28.01 4.04 -10.54
C HIS A 61 -28.45 3.05 -9.47
N LEU A 62 -29.75 3.04 -9.16
CA LEU A 62 -30.34 2.12 -8.20
C LEU A 62 -31.18 1.10 -8.96
N ASP A 63 -30.78 -0.16 -8.86
CA ASP A 63 -31.61 -1.28 -9.30
C ASP A 63 -32.66 -1.51 -8.22
N LEU A 64 -33.70 -0.67 -8.22
CA LEU A 64 -34.88 -0.90 -7.41
C LEU A 64 -35.67 -2.02 -8.08
N GLU A 65 -35.63 -3.23 -7.51
CA GLU A 65 -36.60 -4.25 -7.87
C GLU A 65 -38.00 -3.63 -7.65
N PRO A 66 -38.89 -3.65 -8.66
CA PRO A 66 -40.23 -3.11 -8.47
C PRO A 66 -40.87 -3.84 -7.29
N PRO A 67 -41.64 -3.15 -6.44
CA PRO A 67 -42.37 -3.80 -5.36
C PRO A 67 -43.39 -4.73 -6.04
N THR A 68 -42.99 -5.99 -6.23
CA THR A 68 -43.89 -7.02 -6.69
C THR A 68 -44.96 -7.11 -5.61
N ALA A 69 -46.18 -6.73 -6.00
CA ALA A 69 -47.37 -7.01 -5.23
C ALA A 69 -47.27 -8.46 -4.76
N ARG A 70 -47.32 -8.66 -3.44
CA ARG A 70 -47.41 -9.98 -2.82
C ARG A 70 -48.61 -10.68 -3.43
N SER A 71 -48.37 -11.47 -4.47
CA SER A 71 -49.36 -12.35 -5.04
C SER A 71 -49.41 -13.56 -4.13
N PRO A 72 -50.58 -13.96 -3.60
CA PRO A 72 -50.72 -15.22 -2.90
C PRO A 72 -50.64 -16.33 -3.96
N SER A 73 -49.43 -16.79 -4.29
CA SER A 73 -49.27 -17.86 -5.27
C SER A 73 -49.44 -19.22 -4.58
N SER A 74 -50.66 -19.71 -4.70
CA SER A 74 -51.03 -21.11 -4.87
C SER A 74 -50.02 -21.91 -5.70
N THR A 75 -49.70 -23.09 -5.18
CA THR A 75 -49.47 -24.37 -5.87
C THR A 75 -49.34 -24.33 -7.40
N ASP A 76 -48.10 -24.34 -7.89
CA ASP A 76 -47.59 -25.26 -8.92
C ASP A 76 -46.22 -24.77 -9.43
N GLN A 77 -45.14 -25.41 -8.96
CA GLN A 77 -43.78 -25.21 -9.46
C GLN A 77 -43.15 -26.58 -9.77
N PRO A 78 -42.39 -26.70 -10.87
CA PRO A 78 -41.75 -27.95 -11.29
C PRO A 78 -40.63 -28.35 -10.31
N VAL A 79 -40.58 -29.65 -10.01
CA VAL A 79 -39.77 -30.32 -8.97
C VAL A 79 -38.25 -30.04 -9.04
N GLY A 80 -37.74 -29.46 -10.14
CA GLY A 80 -36.33 -29.07 -10.29
C GLY A 80 -35.90 -27.79 -9.57
N SER A 81 -36.81 -26.88 -9.19
CA SER A 81 -36.42 -25.59 -8.57
C SER A 81 -36.09 -25.70 -7.08
N LEU A 82 -36.63 -26.70 -6.36
CA LEU A 82 -36.45 -26.87 -4.91
C LEU A 82 -34.99 -27.19 -4.53
N ASN A 83 -34.30 -28.00 -5.33
CA ASN A 83 -32.91 -28.37 -5.05
C ASN A 83 -31.93 -27.20 -5.25
N ASN A 84 -32.23 -26.30 -6.20
CA ASN A 84 -31.40 -25.13 -6.46
C ASN A 84 -31.59 -24.05 -5.40
N ASP A 85 -32.82 -23.85 -4.91
CA ASP A 85 -33.11 -22.87 -3.85
C ASP A 85 -32.45 -23.26 -2.52
N GLU A 86 -32.46 -24.55 -2.19
CA GLU A 86 -31.76 -25.07 -1.00
C GLU A 86 -30.24 -24.93 -1.14
N GLY A 87 -29.68 -25.27 -2.31
CA GLY A 87 -28.26 -25.08 -2.60
C GLY A 87 -27.81 -23.61 -2.50
N ALA A 88 -28.61 -22.68 -3.02
CA ALA A 88 -28.33 -21.25 -2.92
C ALA A 88 -28.32 -20.76 -1.47
N ARG A 89 -29.30 -21.20 -0.65
CA ARG A 89 -29.36 -20.85 0.79
C ARG A 89 -28.16 -21.38 1.57
N GLN A 90 -27.74 -22.63 1.32
CA GLN A 90 -26.59 -23.21 1.98
C GLN A 90 -25.29 -22.46 1.67
N LEU A 91 -25.08 -22.07 0.41
CA LEU A 91 -23.93 -21.25 0.02
C LEU A 91 -23.99 -19.86 0.67
N GLN A 92 -25.16 -19.22 0.70
CA GLN A 92 -25.35 -17.92 1.35
C GLN A 92 -25.02 -17.99 2.86
N GLN A 93 -25.48 -19.04 3.54
CA GLN A 93 -25.21 -19.26 4.97
C GLN A 93 -23.71 -19.43 5.21
N ARG A 94 -23.02 -20.20 4.37
CA ARG A 94 -21.57 -20.40 4.50
C ARG A 94 -20.79 -19.12 4.24
N ILE A 95 -21.19 -18.29 3.28
CA ILE A 95 -20.58 -16.96 3.07
C ILE A 95 -20.78 -16.09 4.32
N THR A 96 -21.95 -16.14 4.92
CA THR A 96 -22.25 -15.39 6.16
C THR A 96 -21.35 -15.83 7.30
N ASN A 97 -21.17 -17.13 7.51
CA ASN A 97 -20.26 -17.64 8.55
C ASN A 97 -18.81 -17.23 8.29
N VAL A 98 -18.34 -17.25 7.04
CA VAL A 98 -17.00 -16.75 6.68
C VAL A 98 -16.84 -15.26 7.03
N ALA A 99 -17.89 -14.46 6.83
CA ALA A 99 -17.86 -13.04 7.14
C ALA A 99 -17.90 -12.75 8.65
N MET A 100 -18.60 -13.56 9.44
CA MET A 100 -18.77 -13.38 10.89
C MET A 100 -17.65 -14.00 11.71
N ASP A 101 -17.32 -15.26 11.44
CA ASP A 101 -16.40 -16.06 12.25
C ASP A 101 -14.98 -16.07 11.66
N GLY A 102 -14.83 -15.52 10.45
CA GLY A 102 -13.61 -15.61 9.67
C GLY A 102 -13.42 -17.01 9.05
N ALA A 103 -12.41 -17.13 8.20
CA ALA A 103 -12.07 -18.40 7.57
C ALA A 103 -10.59 -18.47 7.16
N THR A 104 -10.12 -19.70 6.99
CA THR A 104 -8.81 -19.99 6.39
C THR A 104 -8.83 -19.68 4.88
N GLU A 105 -7.65 -19.47 4.28
CA GLU A 105 -7.54 -19.24 2.84
C GLU A 105 -8.08 -20.42 2.02
N ALA A 106 -7.81 -21.65 2.48
CA ALA A 106 -8.31 -22.86 1.84
C ALA A 106 -9.85 -22.92 1.83
N GLN A 107 -10.48 -22.66 2.98
CA GLN A 107 -11.95 -22.64 3.11
C GLN A 107 -12.58 -21.56 2.23
N THR A 108 -11.98 -20.36 2.19
CA THR A 108 -12.51 -19.24 1.41
C THR A 108 -12.37 -19.49 -0.10
N THR A 109 -11.25 -20.11 -0.52
CA THR A 109 -11.00 -20.48 -1.93
C THR A 109 -11.96 -21.59 -2.37
N GLN A 110 -12.11 -22.64 -1.56
CA GLN A 110 -13.05 -23.72 -1.81
C GLN A 110 -14.49 -23.19 -1.94
N LEU A 111 -14.93 -22.34 -1.01
CA LEU A 111 -16.27 -21.75 -1.06
C LEU A 111 -16.46 -20.88 -2.31
N THR A 112 -15.43 -20.15 -2.73
CA THR A 112 -15.47 -19.34 -3.96
C THR A 112 -15.64 -20.23 -5.20
N GLU A 113 -14.93 -21.36 -5.28
CA GLU A 113 -15.07 -22.32 -6.37
C GLU A 113 -16.43 -23.01 -6.39
N GLU A 114 -16.94 -23.41 -5.23
CA GLU A 114 -18.28 -24.00 -5.09
C GLU A 114 -19.38 -23.02 -5.52
N CYS A 115 -19.27 -21.75 -5.10
CA CYS A 115 -20.18 -20.70 -5.56
C CYS A 115 -20.14 -20.54 -7.08
N LYS A 116 -18.95 -20.51 -7.71
CA LYS A 116 -18.83 -20.41 -9.16
C LYS A 116 -19.47 -21.61 -9.86
N LYS A 117 -19.13 -22.83 -9.45
CA LYS A 117 -19.70 -24.07 -10.01
C LYS A 117 -21.22 -24.08 -9.95
N PHE A 118 -21.81 -23.68 -8.82
CA PHE A 118 -23.26 -23.57 -8.67
C PHE A 118 -23.85 -22.44 -9.52
N LEU A 119 -23.23 -21.26 -9.53
CA LEU A 119 -23.73 -20.10 -10.26
C LEU A 119 -23.62 -20.22 -11.79
N ASP A 120 -22.79 -21.14 -12.28
CA ASP A 120 -22.64 -21.49 -13.70
C ASP A 120 -23.73 -22.46 -14.18
N THR A 121 -24.33 -23.26 -13.30
CA THR A 121 -25.43 -24.19 -13.65
C THR A 121 -26.80 -23.51 -13.66
N VAL A 122 -26.93 -22.33 -13.05
CA VAL A 122 -28.18 -21.57 -12.94
C VAL A 122 -28.18 -20.30 -13.81
N PRO A 123 -29.33 -19.87 -14.36
CA PRO A 123 -29.43 -18.67 -15.18
C PRO A 123 -28.90 -17.41 -14.48
N LYS A 124 -28.34 -16.47 -15.26
CA LYS A 124 -27.69 -15.25 -14.73
C LYS A 124 -28.64 -14.33 -13.95
N GLN A 125 -29.93 -14.38 -14.24
CA GLN A 125 -30.97 -13.56 -13.61
C GLN A 125 -31.44 -14.12 -12.25
N LYS A 126 -31.08 -15.36 -11.89
CA LYS A 126 -31.41 -15.93 -10.59
C LYS A 126 -30.27 -15.71 -9.58
N TYR A 127 -30.67 -15.55 -8.30
CA TYR A 127 -29.80 -15.40 -7.13
C TYR A 127 -28.81 -14.23 -7.22
N SER A 128 -29.31 -13.03 -7.53
CA SER A 128 -28.52 -11.78 -7.61
C SER A 128 -27.68 -11.53 -6.36
N ASP A 129 -28.26 -11.74 -5.17
CA ASP A 129 -27.59 -11.57 -3.88
C ASP A 129 -26.40 -12.53 -3.73
N LEU A 130 -26.59 -13.81 -4.06
CA LEU A 130 -25.53 -14.82 -3.99
C LEU A 130 -24.38 -14.49 -4.97
N ARG A 131 -24.71 -14.00 -6.17
CA ARG A 131 -23.71 -13.57 -7.16
C ARG A 131 -22.90 -12.38 -6.64
N THR A 132 -23.55 -11.42 -6.01
CA THR A 132 -22.89 -10.26 -5.39
C THR A 132 -21.99 -10.71 -4.24
N ALA A 133 -22.51 -11.55 -3.34
CA ALA A 133 -21.77 -12.10 -2.21
C ALA A 133 -20.55 -12.92 -2.67
N SER A 134 -20.69 -13.74 -3.71
CA SER A 134 -19.59 -14.52 -4.31
C SER A 134 -18.51 -13.62 -4.93
N LYS A 135 -18.89 -12.51 -5.59
CA LYS A 135 -17.93 -11.51 -6.09
C LYS A 135 -17.19 -10.83 -4.95
N MET A 136 -17.90 -10.43 -3.89
CA MET A 136 -17.28 -9.82 -2.70
C MET A 136 -16.30 -10.79 -2.02
N LEU A 137 -16.67 -12.06 -1.89
CA LEU A 137 -15.80 -13.12 -1.36
C LEU A 137 -14.51 -13.26 -2.21
N THR A 138 -14.66 -13.29 -3.54
CA THR A 138 -13.53 -13.36 -4.47
C THR A 138 -12.60 -12.14 -4.32
N TYR A 139 -13.17 -10.94 -4.23
CA TYR A 139 -12.42 -9.72 -4.02
C TYR A 139 -11.69 -9.72 -2.67
N MET A 140 -12.33 -10.17 -1.60
CA MET A 140 -11.72 -10.28 -0.28
C MET A 140 -10.52 -11.24 -0.31
N CYS A 141 -10.61 -12.39 -0.98
CA CYS A 141 -9.48 -13.30 -1.19
C CYS A 141 -8.31 -12.61 -1.89
N TYR A 142 -8.60 -11.87 -2.96
CA TYR A 142 -7.60 -11.12 -3.70
C TYR A 142 -6.90 -10.07 -2.83
N VAL A 143 -7.67 -9.25 -2.11
CA VAL A 143 -7.12 -8.21 -1.22
C VAL A 143 -6.29 -8.82 -0.09
N LYS A 144 -6.74 -9.91 0.53
CA LYS A 144 -5.99 -10.62 1.57
C LYS A 144 -4.64 -11.11 1.04
N ARG A 145 -4.61 -11.70 -0.16
CA ARG A 145 -3.38 -12.15 -0.80
C ARG A 145 -2.43 -10.99 -1.09
N LEU A 146 -2.95 -9.88 -1.63
CA LEU A 146 -2.17 -8.67 -1.90
C LEU A 146 -1.53 -8.13 -0.61
N TYR A 147 -2.29 -8.09 0.48
CA TYR A 147 -1.79 -7.61 1.77
C TYR A 147 -0.69 -8.51 2.34
N VAL A 148 -0.86 -9.84 2.25
CA VAL A 148 0.17 -10.81 2.66
C VAL A 148 1.43 -10.64 1.83
N ASP A 149 1.31 -10.46 0.52
CA ASP A 149 2.44 -10.28 -0.38
C ASP A 149 3.19 -8.97 -0.09
N GLN A 150 2.45 -7.86 0.06
CA GLN A 150 3.01 -6.58 0.48
C GLN A 150 3.73 -6.70 1.83
N GLY A 151 3.16 -7.43 2.79
CA GLY A 151 3.80 -7.71 4.07
C GLY A 151 5.13 -8.47 3.92
N ARG A 152 5.23 -9.41 2.99
CA ARG A 152 6.49 -10.10 2.67
C ARG A 152 7.51 -9.14 2.08
N THR A 153 7.11 -8.28 1.15
CA THR A 153 7.99 -7.25 0.56
C THR A 153 8.51 -6.28 1.62
N VAL A 154 7.65 -5.79 2.51
CA VAL A 154 8.05 -4.90 3.62
C VAL A 154 9.04 -5.60 4.56
N ASN A 155 8.79 -6.86 4.91
CA ASN A 155 9.71 -7.63 5.74
C ASN A 155 11.07 -7.85 5.06
N GLN A 156 11.08 -8.11 3.75
CA GLN A 156 12.32 -8.26 2.98
C GLN A 156 13.10 -6.95 2.91
N LEU A 157 12.42 -5.83 2.60
CA LEU A 157 13.04 -4.51 2.55
C LEU A 157 13.61 -4.11 3.92
N THR A 158 12.89 -4.40 5.01
CA THR A 158 13.36 -4.17 6.38
C THR A 158 14.65 -4.95 6.64
N ARG A 159 14.70 -6.25 6.31
CA ARG A 159 15.92 -7.07 6.47
C ARG A 159 17.08 -6.52 5.65
N ASN A 160 16.84 -6.15 4.40
CA ASN A 160 17.86 -5.56 3.54
C ASN A 160 18.38 -4.23 4.10
N GLY A 161 17.48 -3.38 4.60
CA GLY A 161 17.84 -2.13 5.27
C GLY A 161 18.72 -2.35 6.50
N THR A 162 18.39 -3.35 7.33
CA THR A 162 19.24 -3.71 8.48
C THR A 162 20.62 -4.22 8.07
N ALA A 163 20.72 -5.03 7.02
CA ALA A 163 21.98 -5.55 6.52
C ALA A 163 22.87 -4.44 5.92
N LEU A 164 22.28 -3.53 5.13
CA LEU A 164 22.97 -2.38 4.57
C LEU A 164 23.48 -1.44 5.67
N ASN A 165 22.68 -1.18 6.72
CA ASN A 165 23.12 -0.36 7.84
C ASN A 165 24.31 -1.00 8.57
N GLN A 166 24.29 -2.31 8.80
CA GLN A 166 25.43 -3.02 9.39
C GLN A 166 26.69 -2.88 8.51
N GLU A 167 26.54 -2.95 7.19
CA GLU A 167 27.69 -2.80 6.28
C GLU A 167 28.22 -1.37 6.27
N ILE A 168 27.33 -0.37 6.31
CA ILE A 168 27.72 1.04 6.46
C ILE A 168 28.53 1.23 7.75
N ASP A 169 28.11 0.65 8.87
CA ASP A 169 28.82 0.77 10.13
C ASP A 169 30.18 0.08 10.10
N ARG A 170 30.29 -1.09 9.46
CA ARG A 170 31.57 -1.77 9.23
C ARG A 170 32.52 -0.94 8.37
N LEU A 171 32.04 -0.39 7.26
CA LEU A 171 32.83 0.44 6.37
C LEU A 171 33.29 1.73 7.06
N LYS A 172 32.43 2.37 7.86
CA LYS A 172 32.81 3.52 8.69
C LYS A 172 33.93 3.17 9.66
N ALA A 173 33.82 2.04 10.36
CA ALA A 173 34.87 1.59 11.27
C ALA A 173 36.19 1.33 10.55
N ALA A 174 36.15 0.67 9.38
CA ALA A 174 37.34 0.43 8.55
C ALA A 174 37.99 1.75 8.09
N VAL A 175 37.20 2.74 7.68
CA VAL A 175 37.69 4.07 7.31
C VAL A 175 38.40 4.75 8.48
N GLU A 176 37.87 4.67 9.70
CA GLU A 176 38.53 5.26 10.87
C GLU A 176 39.86 4.57 11.22
N VAL A 177 39.95 3.24 11.04
CA VAL A 177 41.22 2.51 11.19
C VAL A 177 42.25 2.99 10.17
N LEU A 178 41.87 3.04 8.88
CA LEU A 178 42.77 3.49 7.80
C LEU A 178 43.22 4.94 7.98
N LYS A 179 42.34 5.84 8.46
CA LYS A 179 42.73 7.21 8.83
C LYS A 179 43.75 7.23 9.97
N GLY A 180 43.63 6.31 10.94
CA GLY A 180 44.61 6.13 12.01
C GLY A 180 45.98 5.71 11.47
N GLU A 181 46.01 4.69 10.60
CA GLU A 181 47.23 4.20 9.97
C GLU A 181 47.91 5.26 9.10
N LYS A 182 47.12 5.98 8.29
CA LYS A 182 47.63 7.10 7.49
C LYS A 182 48.35 8.13 8.36
N ARG A 183 47.75 8.55 9.48
CA ARG A 183 48.36 9.50 10.42
C ARG A 183 49.68 8.98 11.00
N ARG A 184 49.75 7.68 11.34
CA ARG A 184 50.99 7.06 11.84
C ARG A 184 52.09 7.06 10.78
N LEU A 185 51.76 6.71 9.54
CA LEU A 185 52.71 6.73 8.44
C LEU A 185 53.19 8.14 8.13
N GLU A 186 52.30 9.14 8.16
CA GLU A 186 52.66 10.56 7.99
C GLU A 186 53.62 11.03 9.10
N GLN A 187 53.37 10.67 10.35
CA GLN A 187 54.27 10.97 11.47
C GLN A 187 55.63 10.29 11.31
N ALA A 188 55.65 9.00 10.97
CA ALA A 188 56.89 8.25 10.74
C ALA A 188 57.71 8.85 9.59
N TRP A 189 57.04 9.23 8.50
CA TRP A 189 57.67 9.88 7.36
C TRP A 189 58.28 11.24 7.73
N GLN A 190 57.58 12.05 8.54
CA GLN A 190 58.11 13.32 9.05
C GLN A 190 59.38 13.12 9.89
N THR A 191 59.38 12.13 10.79
CA THR A 191 60.57 11.80 11.60
C THR A 191 61.75 11.40 10.73
N VAL A 192 61.54 10.48 9.79
CA VAL A 192 62.60 10.02 8.87
C VAL A 192 63.10 11.16 7.97
N SER A 193 62.21 12.05 7.53
CA SER A 193 62.60 13.23 6.74
C SER A 193 63.49 14.18 7.55
N ALA A 194 63.15 14.43 8.82
CA ALA A 194 63.95 15.29 9.71
C ALA A 194 65.31 14.66 10.04
N GLU A 195 65.36 13.35 10.29
CA GLU A 195 66.62 12.61 10.50
C GLU A 195 67.51 12.68 9.27
N LYS A 196 66.94 12.51 8.07
CA LYS A 196 67.65 12.64 6.80
C LYS A 196 68.23 14.05 6.64
N GLU A 197 67.46 15.10 6.87
CA GLU A 197 67.93 16.49 6.79
C GLU A 197 69.06 16.78 7.79
N SER A 198 68.94 16.25 9.01
CA SER A 198 70.00 16.34 10.03
C SER A 198 71.28 15.65 9.56
N ALA A 199 71.19 14.41 9.07
CA ALA A 199 72.34 13.66 8.55
C ALA A 199 72.99 14.36 7.34
N GLU A 200 72.21 14.90 6.41
CA GLU A 200 72.73 15.69 5.29
C GLU A 200 73.44 16.97 5.75
N SER A 201 72.95 17.63 6.81
CA SER A 201 73.63 18.79 7.40
C SER A 201 74.97 18.41 8.04
N GLU A 202 75.04 17.25 8.71
CA GLU A 202 76.25 16.74 9.34
C GLU A 202 77.28 16.30 8.30
N CYS A 203 76.88 15.58 7.26
CA CYS A 203 77.76 15.23 6.14
C CYS A 203 78.34 16.49 5.48
N ARG A 204 77.53 17.53 5.28
CA ARG A 204 78.03 18.83 4.75
C ARG A 204 79.07 19.46 5.67
N ARG A 205 78.85 19.43 6.99
CA ARG A 205 79.80 19.96 7.98
C ARG A 205 81.12 19.19 7.94
N LEU A 206 81.06 17.86 7.96
CA LEU A 206 82.25 17.00 7.92
C LEU A 206 83.04 17.16 6.63
N ASN A 207 82.37 17.26 5.48
CA ASN A 207 83.05 17.53 4.20
C ASN A 207 83.78 18.89 4.23
N ALA A 208 83.15 19.94 4.76
CA ALA A 208 83.82 21.23 4.90
C ALA A 208 85.00 21.22 5.89
N GLU A 209 84.96 20.36 6.91
CA GLU A 209 86.11 20.12 7.81
C GLU A 209 87.24 19.38 7.09
N LEU A 210 86.90 18.36 6.28
CA LEU A 210 87.87 17.63 5.47
C LEU A 210 88.56 18.56 4.47
N ASP A 211 87.81 19.37 3.72
CA ASP A 211 88.36 20.33 2.76
C ASP A 211 89.34 21.31 3.41
N ARG A 212 89.04 21.76 4.64
CA ARG A 212 89.93 22.64 5.42
C ARG A 212 91.21 21.93 5.85
N ALA A 213 91.11 20.70 6.36
CA ALA A 213 92.26 19.91 6.76
C ALA A 213 93.16 19.57 5.55
N GLU A 214 92.56 19.25 4.40
CA GLU A 214 93.29 19.04 3.15
C GLU A 214 94.06 20.30 2.72
N ALA A 215 93.43 21.47 2.77
CA ALA A 215 94.09 22.75 2.46
C ALA A 215 95.26 23.05 3.42
N GLU A 216 95.11 22.78 4.72
CA GLU A 216 96.17 22.96 5.71
C GLU A 216 97.35 22.00 5.48
N ILE A 217 97.09 20.74 5.13
CA ILE A 217 98.12 19.77 4.75
C ILE A 217 98.88 20.21 3.49
N VAL A 218 98.18 20.78 2.50
CA VAL A 218 98.83 21.32 1.29
C VAL A 218 99.76 22.48 1.67
N PHE A 219 99.29 23.41 2.51
CA PHE A 219 100.09 24.54 2.97
C PHE A 219 101.34 24.13 3.76
N LEU A 220 101.26 23.09 4.60
CA LEU A 220 102.41 22.58 5.37
C LEU A 220 103.45 21.85 4.53
N LYS A 221 103.15 21.53 3.27
CA LYS A 221 104.05 20.81 2.35
C LYS A 221 104.80 21.74 1.38
N GLU A 222 104.43 23.02 1.31
CA GLU A 222 105.11 24.07 0.52
C GLU A 222 106.20 24.80 1.34
#